data_AF-A0A842N851-F1
#
_entry.id   AF-A0A842N851-F1
#
_cell.length_a   1.000
_cell.length_b   1.000
_cell.length_c   1.000
_cell.angle_alpha   90.00
_cell.angle_beta   90.00
_cell.angle_gamma   90.00
#
_symmetry.space_group_name_H-M   'P 1'
#
loop_
_entity.id
_entity.type
_entity.pdbx_description
1 polymer ?
#
loop_
_entity_poly.entity_id
_entity_poly.type
_entity_poly.pdbx_seq_one_letter_code
_entity_poly.pdbx_strand_id
1 'polypeptide(L)'
;MSLGEIDTLNLTFDKLSALFDESQGYYETFLDANNLYKAGKLSDKEFFQKLGDYTVAYSALEFLAIKTLMEMKKTLDKVSSGAGVSGTQSPGLMPGMGQPGMMAGGVPPRSGTA
;
A
#
# COMPACT_ATOMS: atom_id res chain seq x y z
N MET A 1 23.07 9.74 -1.79
CA MET A 1 21.69 9.61 -2.30
C MET A 1 21.04 8.49 -1.51
N SER A 2 20.05 8.78 -0.66
CA SER A 2 19.23 7.72 -0.07
C SER A 2 18.46 7.09 -1.22
N LEU A 3 18.53 5.77 -1.38
CA LEU A 3 17.65 5.06 -2.31
C LEU A 3 16.24 5.28 -1.78
N GLY A 4 15.55 6.29 -2.36
CA GLY A 4 14.23 6.71 -1.93
C GLY A 4 13.34 5.48 -1.84
N GLU A 5 12.69 5.30 -0.68
CA GLU A 5 11.70 4.25 -0.49
C GLU A 5 10.76 4.25 -1.70
N ILE A 6 10.74 3.12 -2.43
CA ILE A 6 9.83 2.94 -3.54
C ILE A 6 8.42 3.07 -2.96
N ASP A 7 7.66 4.06 -3.43
CA ASP A 7 6.24 4.23 -3.11
C ASP A 7 5.45 3.06 -3.71
N THR A 8 5.54 1.95 -3.02
CA THR A 8 5.06 0.64 -3.45
C THR A 8 3.54 0.66 -3.51
N LEU A 9 2.88 1.53 -2.73
CA LEU A 9 1.45 1.69 -2.74
C LEU A 9 0.98 2.38 -4.03
N ASN A 10 1.55 3.54 -4.37
CA ASN A 10 1.20 4.24 -5.61
C ASN A 10 1.53 3.38 -6.84
N LEU A 11 2.69 2.71 -6.87
CA LEU A 11 3.04 1.80 -7.96
C LEU A 11 2.10 0.58 -8.07
N THR A 12 1.54 0.10 -6.96
CA THR A 12 0.57 -1.00 -6.98
C THR A 12 -0.81 -0.52 -7.41
N PHE A 13 -1.21 0.69 -7.00
CA PHE A 13 -2.45 1.32 -7.41
C PHE A 13 -2.46 1.63 -8.91
N ASP A 14 -1.39 2.23 -9.45
CA ASP A 14 -1.25 2.51 -10.88
C ASP A 14 -1.36 1.24 -11.72
N LYS A 15 -0.76 0.14 -11.26
CA LYS A 15 -0.88 -1.18 -11.90
C LYS A 15 -2.30 -1.74 -11.83
N LEU A 16 -3.00 -1.55 -10.71
CA LEU A 16 -4.39 -1.97 -10.58
C LEU A 16 -5.30 -1.18 -11.51
N SER A 17 -5.13 0.15 -11.59
CA SER A 17 -5.89 1.00 -12.51
C SER A 17 -5.65 0.62 -13.97
N ALA A 18 -4.39 0.43 -14.38
CA ALA A 18 -4.07 -0.01 -15.73
C ALA A 18 -4.72 -1.37 -16.08
N LEU A 19 -4.65 -2.34 -15.17
CA LEU A 19 -5.28 -3.65 -15.38
C LEU A 19 -6.81 -3.59 -15.37
N PHE A 20 -7.40 -2.71 -14.56
CA PHE A 20 -8.83 -2.47 -14.57
C PHE A 20 -9.28 -1.91 -15.93
N ASP A 21 -8.57 -0.93 -16.47
CA ASP A 21 -8.88 -0.36 -17.79
C ASP A 21 -8.72 -1.39 -18.91
N GLU A 22 -7.64 -2.18 -18.90
CA GLU A 22 -7.42 -3.27 -19.85
C GLU A 22 -8.51 -4.35 -19.78
N SER A 23 -9.00 -4.66 -18.57
CA SER A 23 -10.05 -5.67 -18.36
C SER A 23 -11.39 -5.31 -19.01
N GLN A 24 -11.67 -4.01 -19.22
CA GLN A 24 -12.88 -3.58 -19.91
C GLN A 24 -12.91 -4.04 -21.37
N GLY A 25 -11.75 -4.03 -22.05
CA GLY A 25 -11.65 -4.51 -23.43
C GLY A 25 -11.93 -6.00 -23.56
N TYR A 26 -11.48 -6.80 -22.59
CA TYR A 26 -11.77 -8.24 -22.53
C TYR A 26 -13.25 -8.52 -22.26
N TYR A 27 -13.89 -7.73 -21.40
CA TYR A 27 -15.33 -7.85 -21.11
C TYR A 27 -16.19 -7.60 -22.36
N GLU A 28 -15.96 -6.50 -23.07
CA GLU A 28 -16.72 -6.17 -24.29
C GLU A 28 -16.50 -7.22 -25.39
N THR A 29 -15.25 -7.66 -25.58
CA THR A 29 -14.93 -8.71 -26.57
C THR A 29 -15.65 -10.03 -26.26
N PHE A 30 -15.80 -10.38 -24.98
CA PHE A 30 -16.54 -11.56 -24.55
C PHE A 30 -18.05 -11.40 -24.77
N LEU A 31 -18.63 -10.23 -24.46
CA LEU A 31 -20.05 -9.95 -24.71
C LEU A 31 -20.40 -10.12 -26.19
N ASP A 32 -19.58 -9.58 -27.08
CA ASP A 32 -19.74 -9.74 -28.52
C ASP A 32 -19.65 -11.21 -28.95
N ALA A 33 -18.65 -11.94 -28.45
CA ALA A 33 -18.50 -13.37 -28.74
C ALA A 33 -19.73 -14.19 -28.29
N ASN A 34 -20.26 -13.89 -27.11
CA ASN A 34 -21.46 -14.55 -26.57
C ASN A 34 -22.70 -14.25 -27.41
N ASN A 35 -22.86 -13.00 -27.87
CA ASN A 35 -23.98 -12.63 -28.75
C ASN A 35 -23.88 -13.33 -30.11
N LEU A 36 -22.68 -13.40 -30.70
CA LEU A 36 -22.44 -14.11 -31.96
C LEU A 36 -22.66 -15.62 -31.83
N TYR A 37 -22.21 -16.22 -30.73
CA TYR A 37 -22.41 -17.65 -30.45
C TYR A 37 -23.90 -17.98 -30.31
N LYS A 38 -24.66 -17.20 -29.53
CA LYS A 38 -26.12 -17.34 -29.41
C LYS A 38 -26.86 -17.17 -30.74
N ALA A 39 -26.31 -16.36 -31.63
CA ALA A 39 -26.85 -16.18 -32.98
C ALA A 39 -26.45 -17.30 -33.96
N GLY A 40 -25.70 -18.31 -33.52
CA GLY A 40 -25.18 -19.39 -34.37
C GLY A 40 -24.10 -18.95 -35.36
N LYS A 41 -23.48 -17.79 -35.12
CA LYS A 41 -22.48 -17.16 -36.00
C LYS A 41 -21.04 -17.44 -35.59
N LEU A 42 -20.84 -18.24 -34.55
CA LEU A 42 -19.55 -18.57 -33.98
C LEU A 42 -19.55 -20.05 -33.62
N SER A 43 -18.48 -20.77 -33.96
CA SER A 43 -18.38 -22.19 -33.60
C SER A 43 -18.09 -22.37 -32.10
N ASP A 44 -18.42 -23.55 -31.56
CA ASP A 44 -18.08 -23.92 -30.18
C ASP A 44 -16.59 -23.71 -29.88
N LYS A 45 -15.72 -24.14 -30.80
CA LYS A 45 -14.27 -23.99 -30.64
C LYS A 45 -13.86 -22.53 -30.50
N GLU A 46 -14.33 -21.67 -31.39
CA GLU A 46 -14.03 -20.24 -31.34
C GLU A 46 -14.60 -19.58 -30.09
N PHE A 47 -15.79 -20.02 -29.66
CA PHE A 47 -16.45 -19.48 -28.48
C PHE A 47 -15.69 -19.84 -27.21
N PHE A 48 -15.35 -21.12 -27.03
CA PHE A 48 -14.59 -21.58 -25.88
C PHE A 48 -13.18 -21.00 -25.82
N GLN A 49 -12.54 -20.74 -26.97
CA GLN A 49 -11.25 -20.08 -27.00
C GLN A 49 -11.36 -18.63 -26.51
N LYS A 50 -12.34 -17.86 -26.99
CA LYS A 50 -12.60 -16.48 -26.54
C LYS A 50 -13.05 -16.42 -25.07
N LEU A 51 -13.87 -17.36 -24.62
CA LEU A 51 -14.26 -17.49 -23.21
C LEU A 51 -13.05 -17.82 -22.34
N GLY A 52 -12.14 -18.68 -22.82
CA GLY A 52 -10.89 -19.00 -22.16
C GLY A 52 -10.00 -17.76 -21.99
N ASP A 53 -9.80 -16.99 -23.06
CA ASP A 53 -9.00 -15.75 -23.03
C ASP A 53 -9.59 -14.74 -22.03
N TYR A 54 -10.91 -14.54 -22.05
CA TYR A 54 -11.62 -13.69 -21.08
C TYR A 54 -11.44 -14.19 -19.64
N THR A 55 -11.57 -15.50 -19.42
CA THR A 55 -11.40 -16.11 -18.08
C THR A 55 -9.99 -15.88 -17.56
N VAL A 56 -8.95 -16.06 -18.38
CA VAL A 56 -7.56 -15.81 -17.99
C VAL A 56 -7.35 -14.34 -17.62
N ALA A 57 -7.84 -13.41 -18.45
CA ALA A 57 -7.74 -11.98 -18.17
C ALA A 57 -8.46 -11.59 -16.86
N TYR A 58 -9.67 -12.10 -16.65
CA TYR A 58 -10.46 -11.84 -15.45
C TYR A 58 -9.81 -12.43 -14.19
N SER A 59 -9.27 -13.65 -14.25
CA SER A 59 -8.50 -14.23 -13.13
C SER A 59 -7.23 -13.44 -12.80
N ALA A 60 -6.55 -12.87 -13.81
CA ALA A 60 -5.39 -12.02 -13.58
C ALA A 60 -5.78 -10.70 -12.87
N LEU A 61 -6.92 -10.12 -13.25
CA LEU A 61 -7.48 -8.93 -12.58
C LEU A 61 -7.80 -9.23 -11.11
N GLU A 62 -8.50 -10.33 -10.83
CA GLU A 62 -8.82 -10.74 -9.45
C GLU A 62 -7.55 -10.95 -8.61
N PHE A 63 -6.54 -11.62 -9.16
CA PHE A 63 -5.27 -11.84 -8.47
C PHE A 63 -4.55 -10.52 -8.14
N LEU A 64 -4.50 -9.57 -9.08
CA LEU A 64 -3.86 -8.27 -8.82
C LEU A 64 -4.67 -7.40 -7.84
N ALA A 65 -6.00 -7.47 -7.89
CA ALA A 65 -6.86 -6.79 -6.93
C ALA A 65 -6.58 -7.27 -5.50
N ILE A 66 -6.49 -8.60 -5.30
CA ILE A 66 -6.14 -9.19 -4.00
C ILE A 66 -4.74 -8.71 -3.56
N LYS A 67 -3.75 -8.73 -4.45
CA LYS A 67 -2.39 -8.26 -4.15
C LYS A 67 -2.39 -6.79 -3.72
N THR A 68 -3.19 -5.96 -4.38
CA THR A 68 -3.33 -4.53 -4.04
C THR A 68 -3.94 -4.35 -2.66
N LEU A 69 -5.01 -5.09 -2.32
CA LEU A 69 -5.61 -5.07 -0.99
C LEU A 69 -4.61 -5.49 0.10
N MET A 70 -3.77 -6.50 -0.16
CA MET A 70 -2.72 -6.93 0.76
C MET A 70 -1.66 -5.84 1.00
N GLU A 71 -1.25 -5.11 -0.04
CA GLU A 71 -0.31 -3.99 0.12
C GLU A 71 -0.93 -2.78 0.80
N MET A 72 -2.20 -2.47 0.51
CA MET A 72 -2.95 -1.45 1.27
C MET A 72 -2.98 -1.77 2.76
N LYS A 73 -3.26 -3.03 3.13
CA LYS A 73 -3.24 -3.48 4.53
C LYS A 73 -1.87 -3.25 5.17
N LYS A 74 -0.78 -3.66 4.52
CA LYS A 74 0.58 -3.46 5.04
C LYS A 74 0.91 -1.99 5.26
N THR A 75 0.49 -1.10 4.36
CA THR A 75 0.69 0.35 4.53
C THR A 75 -0.12 0.88 5.72
N LEU A 76 -1.38 0.48 5.87
CA LEU A 76 -2.21 0.86 7.02
C LEU A 76 -1.63 0.33 8.35
N ASP A 77 -1.10 -0.90 8.38
CA ASP A 77 -0.43 -1.47 9.56
C ASP A 77 0.82 -0.64 9.94
N LYS A 78 1.60 -0.16 8.96
CA LYS A 78 2.75 0.74 9.21
C LYS A 78 2.33 2.09 9.78
N VAL A 79 1.29 2.70 9.20
CA VAL A 79 0.75 3.98 9.69
C VAL A 79 0.20 3.84 11.12
N SER A 80 -0.57 2.79 11.38
CA SER A 80 -1.22 2.56 12.69
C SER A 80 -0.26 2.15 13.79
N SER A 81 0.88 1.53 13.46
CA SER A 81 1.95 1.22 14.43
C SER A 81 2.79 2.44 14.85
N GLY A 82 2.46 3.64 14.38
CA GLY A 82 3.18 4.88 14.74
C GLY A 82 4.52 5.03 14.04
N ALA A 83 4.87 4.12 13.12
CA ALA A 83 5.96 4.30 12.18
C ALA A 83 5.51 5.33 11.12
N GLY A 84 5.70 6.62 11.42
CA GLY A 84 5.32 7.71 10.54
C GLY A 84 5.84 7.49 9.11
N VAL A 85 5.00 7.81 8.12
CA VAL A 85 5.27 7.78 6.66
C VAL A 85 6.38 8.76 6.22
N SER A 86 7.09 9.35 7.17
CA SER A 86 8.27 10.14 6.91
C SER A 86 9.13 10.06 8.17
N GLY A 87 10.23 9.33 8.08
CA GLY A 87 11.33 9.48 9.02
C GLY A 87 11.93 10.88 8.87
N THR A 88 11.30 11.89 9.45
CA THR A 88 12.03 13.08 9.91
C THR A 88 12.75 12.67 11.19
N GLN A 89 13.77 11.82 11.05
CA GLN A 89 14.87 11.83 11.99
C GLN A 89 15.62 13.14 11.73
N SER A 90 15.20 14.20 12.41
CA SER A 90 16.01 15.39 12.58
C SER A 90 17.37 14.93 13.12
N PRO A 91 18.47 15.06 12.36
CA PRO A 91 19.77 14.64 12.84
C PRO A 91 20.16 15.54 14.01
N GLY A 92 20.16 15.01 15.23
CA GLY A 92 20.90 15.63 16.33
C GLY A 92 20.25 15.81 17.70
N LEU A 93 19.11 15.21 18.03
CA LEU A 93 18.63 15.22 19.43
C LEU A 93 18.78 13.83 20.06
N MET A 94 19.97 13.60 20.62
CA MET A 94 20.23 12.49 21.54
C MET A 94 19.27 12.58 22.74
N PRO A 95 18.45 11.54 23.03
CA PRO A 95 17.76 11.45 24.30
C PRO A 95 18.78 11.15 25.41
N GLY A 96 18.91 12.05 26.39
CA GLY A 96 19.47 11.68 27.69
C GLY A 96 20.93 12.04 27.97
N MET A 97 21.41 13.21 27.55
CA MET A 97 22.67 13.76 28.09
C MET A 97 22.44 15.17 28.66
N GLY A 98 21.75 15.24 29.80
CA GLY A 98 21.38 16.51 30.40
C GLY A 98 20.90 16.39 31.84
N GLN A 99 21.76 15.91 32.75
CA GLN A 99 21.72 16.36 34.14
C GLN A 99 23.04 16.05 34.87
N PRO A 100 24.03 16.96 34.82
CA PRO A 100 25.08 17.00 35.80
C PRO A 100 24.63 17.88 36.97
N GLY A 101 24.41 17.27 38.13
CA GLY A 101 24.53 17.94 39.42
C GLY A 101 23.36 18.84 39.84
N MET A 102 22.41 18.27 40.58
CA MET A 102 21.79 18.98 41.70
C MET A 102 22.10 18.18 42.96
N MET A 103 23.21 18.55 43.61
CA MET A 103 23.52 18.11 44.95
C MET A 103 22.39 18.59 45.89
N ALA A 104 21.72 17.64 46.52
CA ALA A 104 21.02 17.89 47.77
C ALA A 104 22.09 18.10 48.86
N GLY A 105 22.32 19.34 49.26
CA GLY A 105 23.29 19.64 50.31
C GLY A 105 23.34 21.11 50.69
N GLY A 106 22.77 21.42 51.86
CA GLY A 106 23.25 22.53 52.70
C GLY A 106 22.40 23.79 52.72
N VAL A 107 21.37 23.81 53.57
CA VAL A 107 20.96 25.05 54.24
C VAL A 107 21.53 24.99 55.66
N PRO A 108 22.51 25.84 56.02
CA PRO A 108 22.98 25.91 57.41
C PRO A 108 21.99 26.74 58.24
N PRO A 109 21.64 26.33 59.48
CA PRO A 109 20.94 27.21 60.41
C PRO A 109 21.96 28.09 61.13
N ARG A 110 21.78 29.41 61.10
CA ARG A 110 22.50 30.33 61.99
C ARG A 110 21.61 31.47 62.48
N SER A 111 21.13 31.26 63.71
CA SER A 111 21.07 32.17 64.87
C SER A 111 20.62 33.64 64.70
N GLY A 112 19.42 33.92 65.23
CA GLY A 112 19.17 34.81 66.39
C GLY A 112 19.40 36.32 66.29
N THR A 113 18.33 37.11 66.54
CA THR A 113 18.29 38.24 67.49
C THR A 113 16.84 38.74 67.66
N ALA A 114 16.31 38.59 68.88
CA ALA A 114 15.49 39.54 69.66
C ALA A 114 15.07 38.84 70.96
#